data_AF-A0A1Q6IHG6-F1
#
_entry.id   AF-A0A1Q6IHG6-F1
#
_cell.length_a   1.000
_cell.length_b   1.000
_cell.length_c   1.000
_cell.angle_alpha   90.00
_cell.angle_beta   90.00
_cell.angle_gamma   90.00
#
_symmetry.space_group_name_H-M   'P 1'
#
loop_
_entity.id
_entity.type
_entity.pdbx_description
1 polymer ?
#
loop_
_entity_poly.entity_id
_entity_poly.type
_entity_poly.pdbx_seq_one_letter_code
_entity_poly.pdbx_strand_id
1 'polypeptide(L)'
;MRSKRTNPVLPALSASSKKELLRTIFREICVEQFLENGSEYFASLRFINDTDASPAQNKPWIYTLKQDVDFSADKYCWPIPEDERLKNKLADQNPGLGK
;
A
#
# COMPACT_ATOMS: atom_id res chain seq x y z
N MET A 1 19.33 5.24 -5.27
CA MET A 1 19.41 4.85 -3.86
C MET A 1 20.37 3.68 -3.67
N ARG A 2 20.16 2.56 -4.34
CA ARG A 2 21.04 1.36 -4.32
C ARG A 2 22.55 1.66 -4.33
N SER A 3 23.05 2.44 -5.29
CA SER A 3 24.48 2.81 -5.38
C SER A 3 25.04 3.66 -4.24
N LYS A 4 24.17 4.29 -3.44
CA LYS A 4 24.56 5.20 -2.35
C LYS A 4 24.22 4.68 -0.95
N ARG A 5 23.24 3.77 -0.83
CA ARG A 5 22.60 3.41 0.46
C ARG A 5 22.57 1.90 0.74
N THR A 6 23.22 1.07 -0.09
CA THR A 6 23.30 -0.39 0.13
C THR A 6 24.75 -0.86 0.15
N ASN A 7 25.07 -1.83 1.02
CA ASN A 7 26.38 -2.48 1.10
C ASN A 7 26.21 -4.01 1.30
N PRO A 8 26.61 -4.86 0.34
CA PRO A 8 27.24 -4.52 -0.94
C PRO A 8 26.32 -3.68 -1.84
N VAL A 9 26.93 -2.90 -2.72
CA VAL A 9 26.18 -2.07 -3.68
C VAL A 9 25.33 -2.97 -4.56
N LEU A 10 24.01 -2.82 -4.44
CA LEU A 10 23.08 -3.58 -5.26
C LEU A 10 23.10 -3.09 -6.73
N PRO A 11 22.90 -3.99 -7.71
CA PRO A 11 22.92 -3.64 -9.13
C PRO A 11 21.79 -2.68 -9.52
N ALA A 12 22.00 -1.98 -10.63
CA ALA A 12 20.99 -1.15 -11.26
C ALA A 12 19.80 -2.01 -11.72
N LEU A 13 18.60 -1.48 -11.54
CA LEU A 13 17.35 -2.14 -11.93
C LEU A 13 16.91 -1.63 -13.31
N SER A 14 16.37 -2.52 -14.13
CA SER A 14 15.73 -2.20 -15.41
C SER A 14 14.38 -2.89 -15.48
N ALA A 15 13.38 -2.23 -16.07
CA ALA A 15 12.07 -2.82 -16.30
C ALA A 15 11.71 -2.74 -17.79
N SER A 16 11.18 -3.84 -18.32
CA SER A 16 10.81 -3.98 -19.73
C SER A 16 9.33 -3.67 -19.99
N SER A 17 8.56 -3.47 -18.92
CA SER A 17 7.13 -3.14 -18.99
C SER A 17 6.70 -2.23 -17.84
N LYS A 18 5.57 -1.53 -18.02
CA LYS A 18 4.95 -0.73 -16.95
C LYS A 18 4.66 -1.57 -15.69
N LYS A 19 4.17 -2.80 -15.88
CA LYS A 19 3.88 -3.75 -14.81
C LYS A 19 5.13 -4.09 -13.99
N GLU A 20 6.21 -4.43 -14.68
CA GLU A 20 7.50 -4.71 -14.06
C GLU A 20 8.09 -3.48 -13.37
N LEU A 21 7.95 -2.30 -13.98
CA LEU A 21 8.40 -1.04 -13.40
C LEU A 21 7.69 -0.75 -12.07
N LEU A 22 6.36 -0.84 -12.04
CA LEU A 22 5.56 -0.60 -10.84
C LEU A 22 5.90 -1.60 -9.71
N ARG A 23 6.09 -2.88 -10.04
CA ARG A 23 6.56 -3.90 -9.09
C ARG A 23 7.95 -3.57 -8.54
N THR A 24 8.84 -3.10 -9.40
CA THR A 24 10.21 -2.73 -9.03
C THR A 24 10.22 -1.53 -8.10
N ILE A 25 9.41 -0.51 -8.39
CA ILE A 25 9.23 0.67 -7.53
C ILE A 25 8.70 0.26 -6.16
N PHE A 26 7.65 -0.58 -6.10
CA PHE A 26 7.12 -1.06 -4.82
C PHE A 26 8.19 -1.74 -3.96
N ARG A 27 8.99 -2.63 -4.57
CA ARG A 27 10.10 -3.31 -3.87
C ARG A 27 11.15 -2.32 -3.37
N GLU A 28 11.52 -1.32 -4.16
CA GLU A 28 12.47 -0.29 -3.72
C GLU A 28 11.93 0.56 -2.57
N ILE A 29 10.64 0.90 -2.57
CA ILE A 29 9.99 1.58 -1.43
C ILE A 29 10.11 0.72 -0.18
N CYS A 30 9.85 -0.59 -0.28
CA CYS A 30 9.99 -1.51 0.84
C CYS A 30 11.45 -1.76 1.27
N VAL A 31 12.44 -1.59 0.40
CA VAL A 31 13.85 -1.75 0.79
C VAL A 31 14.36 -0.49 1.50
N GLU A 32 13.96 0.68 1.00
CA GLU A 32 14.49 1.95 1.48
C GLU A 32 13.71 2.52 2.66
N GLN A 33 12.37 2.44 2.66
CA GLN A 33 11.50 3.22 3.57
C GLN A 33 10.72 2.36 4.57
N PHE A 34 11.10 1.09 4.73
CA PHE A 34 10.40 0.18 5.63
C PHE A 34 10.48 0.66 7.08
N LEU A 35 9.35 0.66 7.78
CA LEU A 35 9.22 1.08 9.20
C LEU A 35 9.53 2.57 9.46
N GLU A 36 9.61 3.40 8.43
CA GLU A 36 9.82 4.84 8.63
C GLU A 36 8.51 5.55 9.03
N ASN A 37 7.54 5.60 8.11
CA ASN A 37 6.32 6.40 8.23
C ASN A 37 5.08 5.73 7.61
N GLY A 38 5.11 4.40 7.46
CA GLY A 38 4.03 3.65 6.82
C GLY A 38 4.02 3.78 5.29
N SER A 39 5.12 4.26 4.67
CA SER A 39 5.27 4.31 3.21
C SER A 39 4.97 2.97 2.56
N GLU A 40 5.40 1.87 3.19
CA GLU A 40 5.12 0.51 2.75
C GLU A 40 3.62 0.19 2.80
N TYR A 41 2.90 0.64 3.83
CA TYR A 41 1.46 0.45 3.94
C TYR A 41 0.74 1.19 2.81
N PHE A 42 0.97 2.49 2.65
CA PHE A 42 0.34 3.28 1.57
C PHE A 42 0.76 2.85 0.17
N ALA A 43 1.98 2.34 -0.01
CA ALA A 43 2.40 1.75 -1.27
C ALA A 43 1.65 0.43 -1.52
N SER A 44 1.48 -0.41 -0.50
CA SER A 44 0.78 -1.69 -0.65
C SER A 44 -0.70 -1.58 -1.00
N LEU A 45 -1.34 -0.45 -0.64
CA LEU A 45 -2.71 -0.12 -1.03
C LEU A 45 -2.83 0.35 -2.49
N ARG A 46 -1.78 0.96 -3.05
CA ARG A 46 -1.80 1.61 -4.37
C ARG A 46 -1.22 0.75 -5.49
N PHE A 47 -0.16 -0.01 -5.21
CA PHE A 47 0.50 -0.84 -6.21
C PHE A 47 -0.21 -2.18 -6.34
N ILE A 48 -0.57 -2.55 -7.57
CA ILE A 48 -1.18 -3.84 -7.88
C ILE A 48 -0.11 -4.94 -7.86
N ASN A 49 -0.41 -6.03 -7.16
CA ASN A 49 0.38 -7.25 -7.24
C ASN A 49 0.00 -8.05 -8.48
N ASP A 50 0.30 -7.50 -9.65
CA ASP A 50 0.04 -8.18 -10.91
C ASP A 50 1.17 -9.21 -11.11
N THR A 51 1.04 -10.37 -10.49
CA THR A 51 1.87 -11.55 -10.76
C THR A 51 1.20 -12.40 -11.84
N ASP A 52 2.00 -12.98 -12.73
CA ASP A 52 1.49 -13.81 -13.85
C ASP A 52 0.83 -15.13 -13.40
N ALA A 53 0.67 -15.34 -12.09
CA ALA A 53 0.20 -16.57 -11.48
C ALA A 53 -1.34 -16.68 -11.37
N SER A 54 -2.12 -15.59 -11.40
CA SER A 54 -3.60 -15.65 -11.53
C SER A 54 -4.25 -14.26 -11.67
N PRO A 55 -5.32 -14.09 -12.48
CA PRO A 55 -6.17 -12.88 -12.48
C PRO A 55 -6.77 -12.54 -11.11
N ALA A 56 -6.94 -13.54 -10.23
CA ALA A 56 -7.43 -13.34 -8.86
C ALA A 56 -6.41 -12.58 -7.97
N GLN A 57 -5.15 -12.50 -8.41
CA GLN A 57 -4.08 -11.75 -7.73
C GLN A 57 -3.94 -10.31 -8.23
N ASN A 58 -4.75 -9.84 -9.18
CA ASN A 58 -4.82 -8.43 -9.61
C ASN A 58 -5.44 -7.50 -8.55
N LYS A 59 -4.98 -7.64 -7.31
CA LYS A 59 -5.34 -6.82 -6.16
C LYS A 59 -4.09 -6.08 -5.67
N PRO A 60 -4.23 -4.98 -4.94
CA PRO A 60 -3.10 -4.33 -4.30
C PRO A 60 -2.28 -5.28 -3.42
N TRP A 61 -0.98 -5.00 -3.28
CA TRP A 61 -0.06 -5.83 -2.48
C TRP A 61 -0.53 -6.11 -1.06
N ILE A 62 -1.34 -5.23 -0.46
CA ILE A 62 -1.88 -5.42 0.90
C ILE A 62 -2.61 -6.76 1.06
N TYR A 63 -3.35 -7.21 0.04
CA TYR A 63 -4.10 -8.47 0.07
C TYR A 63 -3.18 -9.69 0.09
N THR A 64 -1.96 -9.55 -0.42
CA THR A 64 -0.95 -10.62 -0.40
C THR A 64 -0.20 -10.64 0.93
N LEU A 65 0.10 -9.46 1.47
CA LEU A 65 0.91 -9.29 2.69
C LEU A 65 0.13 -9.57 3.97
N LYS A 66 -1.20 -9.41 3.96
CA LYS A 66 -2.08 -9.54 5.12
C LYS A 66 -3.30 -10.38 4.76
N GLN A 67 -3.09 -11.69 4.72
CA GLN A 67 -4.12 -12.66 4.33
C GLN A 67 -5.16 -12.91 5.44
N ASP A 68 -4.80 -12.58 6.68
CA ASP A 68 -5.59 -12.72 7.90
C ASP A 68 -6.55 -11.55 8.13
N VAL A 69 -6.41 -10.47 7.37
CA VAL A 69 -7.22 -9.26 7.50
C VAL A 69 -8.16 -9.15 6.30
N ASP A 70 -9.45 -9.03 6.58
CA ASP A 70 -10.45 -8.72 5.57
C ASP A 70 -10.36 -7.23 5.17
N PHE A 71 -9.53 -6.96 4.15
CA PHE A 71 -9.41 -5.66 3.52
C PHE A 71 -10.57 -5.41 2.54
N SER A 72 -11.37 -4.38 2.83
CA SER A 72 -12.28 -3.77 1.86
C SER A 72 -11.84 -2.32 1.58
N ALA A 73 -12.24 -1.77 0.43
CA ALA A 73 -11.92 -0.38 0.07
C ALA A 73 -12.43 0.63 1.11
N ASP A 74 -13.51 0.29 1.80
CA ASP A 74 -14.13 1.10 2.86
C ASP A 74 -13.31 1.11 4.16
N LYS A 75 -12.37 0.18 4.33
CA LYS A 75 -11.53 0.02 5.53
C LYS A 75 -10.12 0.60 5.36
N TYR A 76 -9.84 1.35 4.29
CA TYR A 76 -8.55 2.03 4.12
C TYR A 76 -8.38 3.23 5.05
N CYS A 77 -9.49 3.89 5.38
CA CYS A 77 -9.51 5.04 6.26
C CYS A 77 -9.90 4.62 7.68
N TRP A 78 -9.25 5.22 8.67
CA TRP A 78 -9.68 5.08 10.05
C TRP A 78 -11.07 5.73 10.25
N PRO A 79 -11.91 5.22 11.15
CA PRO A 79 -13.18 5.85 11.45
C PRO A 79 -12.95 7.24 12.04
N ILE A 80 -13.79 8.20 11.64
CA ILE A 80 -13.83 9.51 12.28
C ILE A 80 -14.33 9.31 13.72
N PRO A 81 -13.64 9.86 14.74
CA PRO A 81 -14.06 9.73 16.13
C PRO A 81 -15.48 10.24 16.35
N GLU A 82 -16.27 9.53 17.17
CA GLU A 82 -17.65 9.91 17.44
C GLU A 82 -17.75 11.29 18.08
N ASP A 83 -16.85 11.64 19.00
CA ASP A 83 -16.82 12.95 19.64
C ASP A 83 -16.67 14.09 18.63
N GLU A 84 -15.91 13.88 17.55
CA GLU A 84 -15.73 14.88 16.49
C GLU A 84 -17.03 15.04 15.68
N ARG A 85 -17.73 13.92 15.43
CA ARG A 85 -19.02 13.93 14.72
C ARG A 85 -20.15 14.52 15.56
N LEU A 86 -20.12 14.34 16.89
CA LEU A 86 -21.06 14.97 17.82
C LEU A 86 -20.87 16.49 17.87
N LYS A 87 -19.63 16.96 17.82
CA LYS A 87 -19.29 18.39 17.85
C LYS A 87 -19.54 19.08 16.50
N ASN A 88 -19.19 18.43 15.40
CA ASN A 88 -19.34 18.97 14.05
C ASN A 88 -20.46 18.26 13.28
N LYS A 89 -21.65 18.87 13.24
CA LYS A 89 -22.84 18.34 12.55
C LYS A 89 -22.68 18.25 11.02
N LEU A 90 -21.64 18.83 10.44
CA LEU A 90 -21.31 18.73 9.01
C LEU A 90 -20.31 17.60 8.72
N ALA A 91 -19.77 16.94 9.75
CA ALA A 91 -18.83 15.83 9.58
C ALA A 91 -19.58 14.50 9.41
N ASP A 92 -19.65 14.02 8.17
CA ASP A 92 -20.15 12.68 7.85
C ASP A 92 -19.06 11.62 8.05
N GLN A 93 -19.46 10.42 8.44
CA GLN A 93 -18.53 9.29 8.61
C GLN A 93 -17.97 8.80 7.27
N ASN A 94 -16.79 8.18 7.32
CA ASN A 94 -16.21 7.48 6.20
C ASN A 94 -17.14 6.35 5.70
N PRO A 95 -17.19 6.10 4.37
CA PRO A 95 -18.02 5.05 3.79
C PRO A 95 -17.82 3.69 4.48
N GLY A 96 -18.90 2.94 4.71
CA GLY A 96 -18.86 1.60 5.29
C GLY A 96 -18.54 1.50 6.80
N LEU A 97 -18.24 2.62 7.48
CA LEU A 97 -17.89 2.65 8.91
C LEU A 97 -19.02 3.17 9.82
N GLY A 98 -20.26 3.13 9.33
CA GLY A 98 -21.48 3.41 10.12
C GLY A 98 -22.00 4.85 10.01
N LYS A 99 -23.18 5.07 10.61
CA LYS A 99 -23.82 6.37 10.80
C LYS A 99 -23.53 6.95 12.17
#